data_AF-A0A4Q4PIH2-F1
#
_entry.id   AF-A0A4Q4PIH2-F1
#
_cell.length_a   1.000
_cell.length_b   1.000
_cell.length_c   1.000
_cell.angle_alpha   90.00
_cell.angle_beta   90.00
_cell.angle_gamma   90.00
#
_symmetry.space_group_name_H-M   'P 1'
#
loop_
_entity.id
_entity.type
_entity.pdbx_description
1 polymer ?
#
loop_
_entity_poly.entity_id
_entity_poly.type
_entity_poly.pdbx_seq_one_letter_code
_entity_poly.pdbx_strand_id
1 'polypeptide(L)'
;MLVLPLKPYTAIILVDPPIKNNYIPSKRNSRLPPNLDSKAFLGGYEDFSDIKFPVTPRDTGNHHHVAQASDRAMLDELVYYWTHQRPQVFDPSAPALQHFSYYPLKIVAAEWVNYIAALGLSLREYELRTSLTGNLVAELESLNTNLRILQGWRRRILSTQAKLQRNMRFIRTRSNSSSTEDWKDLLEDYEFLATEVANYGEKLEAMVPLVTSAAALIESRRALTETENVTRLTALAVIFIPLSYVAALFSMADAFAPGGQLFWVYFVTAVPLAVGVGVVAKVDVVAVVRKSWESVRRWMRSYGSRVVSP
;
A
#
# COMPACT_ATOMS: atom_id res chain seq x y z
N MET A 1 -31.64 12.76 -30.12
CA MET A 1 -31.71 12.36 -31.53
C MET A 1 -31.06 13.49 -32.33
N LEU A 2 -29.74 13.42 -32.56
CA LEU A 2 -29.00 14.46 -33.28
C LEU A 2 -29.08 14.15 -34.78
N VAL A 3 -29.86 14.94 -35.52
CA VAL A 3 -29.89 14.89 -36.98
C VAL A 3 -28.69 15.69 -37.48
N LEU A 4 -27.67 14.98 -37.98
CA LEU A 4 -26.46 15.58 -38.53
C LEU A 4 -26.67 15.94 -40.03
N PRO A 5 -26.24 17.14 -40.49
CA PRO A 5 -26.38 17.55 -41.89
C PRO A 5 -25.49 16.74 -42.87
N LEU A 6 -25.93 16.71 -44.13
CA LEU A 6 -25.50 15.94 -45.32
C LEU A 6 -24.06 16.17 -45.84
N LYS A 7 -23.05 16.39 -44.98
CA LYS A 7 -21.63 16.32 -45.41
C LYS A 7 -21.03 14.98 -44.97
N PRO A 8 -20.17 14.33 -45.78
CA PRO A 8 -19.47 13.13 -45.35
C PRO A 8 -18.48 13.51 -44.24
N TYR A 9 -18.82 13.18 -42.99
CA TYR A 9 -17.92 13.34 -41.86
C TYR A 9 -16.78 12.33 -41.99
N THR A 10 -15.53 12.80 -41.93
CA THR A 10 -14.34 11.95 -42.01
C THR A 10 -14.03 11.23 -40.70
N ALA A 11 -14.40 11.83 -39.55
CA ALA A 11 -14.14 11.29 -38.21
C ALA A 11 -15.16 11.80 -37.19
N ILE A 12 -15.40 11.01 -36.14
CA ILE A 12 -16.16 11.40 -34.94
C ILE A 12 -15.22 11.24 -33.74
N ILE A 13 -15.05 12.30 -32.96
CA ILE A 13 -14.25 12.30 -31.73
C ILE A 13 -15.22 12.41 -30.56
N LEU A 14 -15.17 11.44 -29.65
CA LEU A 14 -15.94 11.43 -28.41
C LEU A 14 -15.01 11.85 -27.28
N VAL A 15 -15.39 12.88 -26.54
CA VAL A 15 -14.60 13.45 -25.44
C VAL A 15 -15.46 13.49 -24.18
N ASP A 16 -14.88 13.08 -23.06
CA ASP A 16 -15.55 13.12 -21.77
C ASP A 16 -15.69 14.57 -21.26
N PRO A 17 -16.79 14.88 -20.55
CA PRO A 17 -16.94 16.19 -19.94
C PRO A 17 -15.90 16.40 -18.82
N PRO A 18 -15.47 17.64 -18.56
CA PRO A 18 -14.52 17.93 -17.50
C PRO A 18 -15.09 17.53 -16.14
N ILE A 19 -14.19 17.14 -15.23
CA ILE A 19 -14.55 16.79 -13.85
C ILE A 19 -15.10 18.04 -13.17
N LYS A 20 -16.33 17.95 -12.66
CA LYS A 20 -16.99 19.05 -11.95
C LYS A 20 -16.75 18.92 -10.45
N ASN A 21 -16.74 20.06 -9.76
CA ASN A 21 -16.64 20.11 -8.30
C ASN A 21 -17.88 19.54 -7.59
N ASN A 22 -19.01 19.41 -8.30
CA ASN A 22 -20.25 18.87 -7.76
C ASN A 22 -20.31 17.35 -7.98
N TYR A 23 -20.14 16.59 -6.92
CA TYR A 23 -20.24 15.13 -6.94
C TYR A 23 -21.61 14.68 -6.42
N ILE A 24 -22.26 13.78 -7.16
CA ILE A 24 -23.50 13.16 -6.71
C ILE A 24 -23.14 11.91 -5.89
N PRO A 25 -23.50 11.84 -4.61
CA PRO A 25 -23.23 10.67 -3.79
C PRO A 25 -23.95 9.45 -4.35
N SER A 26 -23.20 8.43 -4.77
CA SER A 26 -23.76 7.17 -5.31
C SER A 26 -24.60 6.41 -4.28
N LYS A 27 -24.35 6.61 -2.97
CA LYS A 27 -25.12 6.01 -1.88
C LYS A 27 -25.73 7.10 -1.00
N ARG A 28 -26.99 6.90 -0.61
CA ARG A 28 -27.79 7.82 0.22
C ARG A 28 -27.13 8.23 1.56
N ASN A 29 -26.18 7.43 2.06
CA ASN A 29 -25.45 7.65 3.32
C ASN A 29 -23.93 7.88 3.14
N SER A 30 -23.44 8.29 1.96
CA SER A 30 -22.01 8.53 1.79
C SER A 30 -21.57 9.84 2.46
N ARG A 31 -20.45 9.78 3.20
CA ARG A 31 -19.83 10.92 3.91
C ARG A 31 -19.05 11.89 3.00
N LEU A 32 -19.02 11.67 1.69
CA LEU A 32 -18.30 12.56 0.78
C LEU A 32 -19.05 13.90 0.70
N PRO A 33 -18.38 15.04 0.95
CA PRO A 33 -19.02 16.33 0.78
C PRO A 33 -19.48 16.48 -0.69
N PRO A 34 -20.67 17.05 -0.93
CA PRO A 34 -21.23 17.18 -2.28
C PRO A 34 -20.41 18.13 -3.18
N ASN A 35 -19.53 18.94 -2.58
CA ASN A 35 -18.62 19.84 -3.27
C ASN A 35 -17.18 19.49 -2.89
N LEU A 36 -16.38 19.08 -3.88
CA LEU A 36 -14.94 18.91 -3.76
C LEU A 36 -14.30 19.93 -4.71
N ASP A 37 -13.53 20.88 -4.17
CA ASP A 37 -12.77 21.82 -5.00
C ASP A 37 -11.59 21.08 -5.64
N SER A 38 -11.83 20.49 -6.81
CA SER A 38 -10.85 19.71 -7.55
C SER A 38 -10.05 20.66 -8.43
N LYS A 39 -8.76 20.80 -8.13
CA LYS A 39 -7.81 21.56 -8.95
C LYS A 39 -6.89 20.62 -9.70
N ALA A 40 -6.49 21.01 -10.90
CA ALA A 40 -5.53 20.25 -11.67
C ALA A 40 -4.20 20.14 -10.91
N PHE A 41 -3.64 18.93 -10.93
CA PHE A 41 -2.37 18.66 -10.28
C PHE A 41 -1.25 19.45 -10.98
N LEU A 42 -0.49 20.25 -10.22
CA LEU A 42 0.53 21.19 -10.74
C LEU A 42 0.00 22.24 -11.74
N GLY A 43 -1.30 22.56 -11.68
CA GLY A 43 -1.93 23.43 -12.68
C GLY A 43 -2.17 22.72 -14.03
N GLY A 44 -2.06 21.38 -14.02
CA GLY A 44 -2.19 20.47 -15.14
C GLY A 44 -1.01 20.51 -16.10
N TYR A 45 -1.24 20.10 -17.35
CA TYR A 45 -0.14 19.83 -18.27
C TYR A 45 0.38 21.09 -18.97
N GLU A 46 1.65 21.05 -19.36
CA GLU A 46 2.34 22.15 -20.03
C GLU A 46 1.91 22.26 -21.49
N ASP A 47 1.70 23.49 -21.99
CA ASP A 47 1.35 23.72 -23.38
C ASP A 47 2.50 23.26 -24.29
N PHE A 48 2.17 22.51 -25.33
CA PHE A 48 3.13 21.95 -26.28
C PHE A 48 3.38 22.79 -27.52
N SER A 49 2.70 23.94 -27.62
CA SER A 49 2.97 24.90 -28.67
C SER A 49 4.28 25.64 -28.35
N ASP A 50 5.13 25.82 -29.36
CA ASP A 50 6.42 26.53 -29.27
C ASP A 50 6.24 28.05 -29.01
N ILE A 51 5.21 28.48 -28.29
CA ILE A 51 5.08 29.87 -27.89
C ILE A 51 6.16 30.14 -26.84
N LYS A 52 7.35 30.50 -27.33
CA LYS A 52 8.33 31.32 -26.63
C LYS A 52 7.65 32.64 -26.31
N PHE A 53 6.84 32.68 -25.25
CA PHE A 53 6.53 33.97 -24.64
C PHE A 53 7.88 34.54 -24.19
N PRO A 54 8.31 35.70 -24.69
CA PRO A 54 9.37 36.41 -24.00
C PRO A 54 8.80 36.71 -22.62
N VAL A 55 9.29 36.02 -21.59
CA VAL A 55 9.10 36.44 -20.21
C VAL A 55 9.82 37.78 -20.12
N THR A 56 9.12 38.88 -20.44
CA THR A 56 9.57 40.21 -20.10
C THR A 56 9.42 40.30 -18.58
N PRO A 57 10.52 40.42 -17.82
CA PRO A 57 10.49 40.39 -16.36
C PRO A 57 10.06 41.76 -15.83
N ARG A 58 8.87 42.26 -16.22
CA ARG A 58 8.45 43.63 -15.85
C ARG A 58 7.12 43.80 -15.14
N ASP A 59 6.24 42.80 -15.08
CA ASP A 59 4.98 42.95 -14.34
C ASP A 59 4.88 42.01 -13.15
N THR A 60 5.67 42.27 -12.12
CA THR A 60 5.59 41.71 -10.76
C THR A 60 4.40 42.26 -9.95
N GLY A 61 3.31 42.67 -10.61
CA GLY A 61 2.21 43.42 -9.97
C GLY A 61 0.88 42.69 -9.87
N ASN A 62 0.51 41.88 -10.87
CA ASN A 62 -0.77 41.20 -10.88
C ASN A 62 -0.55 39.76 -11.29
N HIS A 63 -1.04 38.84 -10.44
CA HIS A 63 -1.16 37.42 -10.75
C HIS A 63 -2.23 37.26 -11.84
N HIS A 64 -1.96 37.75 -13.05
CA HIS A 64 -2.72 37.38 -14.22
C HIS A 64 -2.41 35.91 -14.45
N HIS A 65 -3.39 35.08 -14.11
CA HIS A 65 -3.49 33.70 -14.54
C HIS A 65 -3.24 33.66 -16.05
N VAL A 66 -2.00 33.42 -16.46
CA VAL A 66 -1.72 32.84 -17.77
C VAL A 66 -2.56 31.58 -17.75
N ALA A 67 -3.62 31.53 -18.54
CA ALA A 67 -4.52 30.39 -18.59
C ALA A 67 -3.67 29.18 -18.98
N GLN A 68 -3.25 28.42 -17.97
CA GLN A 68 -2.48 27.20 -18.13
C GLN A 68 -3.38 26.24 -18.91
N ALA A 69 -2.81 25.47 -19.85
CA ALA A 69 -3.58 24.69 -20.84
C ALA A 69 -4.74 23.89 -20.20
N SER A 70 -4.51 23.39 -18.98
CA SER A 70 -5.40 22.54 -18.19
C SER A 70 -6.67 23.17 -17.60
N ASP A 71 -6.91 24.48 -17.66
CA ASP A 71 -8.23 25.02 -17.24
C ASP A 71 -9.34 24.69 -18.26
N ARG A 72 -8.97 24.13 -19.42
CA ARG A 72 -9.86 23.82 -20.54
C ARG A 72 -10.29 22.36 -20.53
N ALA A 73 -11.49 22.08 -21.01
CA ALA A 73 -11.89 20.69 -21.26
C ALA A 73 -11.06 20.11 -22.42
N MET A 74 -10.84 18.80 -22.46
CA MET A 74 -10.08 18.13 -23.54
C MET A 74 -10.63 18.49 -24.95
N LEU A 75 -11.94 18.74 -25.08
CA LEU A 75 -12.52 19.18 -26.35
C LEU A 75 -12.04 20.58 -26.73
N ASP A 76 -12.05 21.51 -25.78
CA ASP A 76 -11.63 22.90 -26.00
C ASP A 76 -10.13 22.96 -26.31
N GLU A 77 -9.32 22.08 -25.70
CA GLU A 77 -7.90 21.93 -26.02
C GLU A 77 -7.68 21.39 -27.42
N LEU A 78 -8.41 20.36 -27.83
CA LEU A 78 -8.33 19.85 -29.21
C LEU A 78 -8.70 20.93 -30.22
N VAL A 79 -9.78 21.68 -29.98
CA VAL A 79 -10.17 22.81 -30.84
C VAL A 79 -9.08 23.88 -30.86
N TYR A 80 -8.50 24.20 -29.70
CA TYR A 80 -7.40 25.16 -29.61
C TYR A 80 -6.19 24.72 -30.43
N TYR A 81 -5.68 23.50 -30.26
CA TYR A 81 -4.51 23.04 -31.00
C TYR A 81 -4.77 22.99 -32.51
N TRP A 82 -5.89 22.41 -32.95
CA TRP A 82 -6.24 22.33 -34.38
C TRP A 82 -6.44 23.70 -35.05
N THR A 83 -6.80 24.73 -34.28
CA THR A 83 -6.96 26.10 -34.80
C THR A 83 -5.67 26.88 -34.85
N HIS A 84 -4.74 26.65 -33.91
CA HIS A 84 -3.50 27.42 -33.78
C HIS A 84 -2.34 26.83 -34.57
N GLN A 85 -2.19 25.50 -34.58
CA GLN A 85 -1.11 24.83 -35.29
C GLN A 85 -1.70 23.62 -36.02
N ARG A 86 -1.32 23.41 -37.28
CA ARG A 86 -1.67 22.16 -37.99
C ARG A 86 -0.46 21.24 -37.96
N PRO A 87 -0.62 19.95 -37.60
CA PRO A 87 0.48 18.99 -37.63
C PRO A 87 1.04 18.89 -39.04
N GLN A 88 2.35 18.69 -39.20
CA GLN A 88 2.94 18.47 -40.52
C GLN A 88 2.45 17.14 -41.12
N VAL A 89 2.04 16.22 -40.25
CA VAL A 89 1.35 14.96 -40.58
C VAL A 89 0.00 15.16 -41.28
N PHE A 90 -0.67 16.30 -41.07
CA PHE A 90 -2.02 16.49 -41.58
C PHE A 90 -2.00 17.08 -42.99
N ASP A 91 -2.28 16.23 -43.98
CA ASP A 91 -2.55 16.65 -45.36
C ASP A 91 -4.03 17.02 -45.54
N PRO A 92 -4.38 18.29 -45.83
CA PRO A 92 -5.75 18.71 -46.09
C PRO A 92 -6.37 18.08 -47.34
N SER A 93 -5.53 17.62 -48.29
CA SER A 93 -5.98 17.05 -49.57
C SER A 93 -6.39 15.57 -49.45
N ALA A 94 -5.88 14.87 -48.44
CA ALA A 94 -6.20 13.47 -48.15
C ALA A 94 -6.32 13.25 -46.62
N PRO A 95 -7.43 13.68 -45.99
CA PRO A 95 -7.59 13.57 -44.54
C PRO A 95 -7.79 12.10 -44.13
N ALA A 96 -6.72 11.46 -43.66
CA ALA A 96 -6.79 10.14 -43.05
C ALA A 96 -7.25 10.23 -41.59
N LEU A 97 -8.07 9.26 -41.15
CA LEU A 97 -8.53 9.16 -39.76
C LEU A 97 -7.37 9.20 -38.74
N GLN A 98 -6.22 8.67 -39.14
CA GLN A 98 -5.02 8.53 -38.31
C GLN A 98 -4.33 9.86 -38.03
N HIS A 99 -4.51 10.88 -38.88
CA HIS A 99 -3.93 12.21 -38.62
C HIS A 99 -4.67 12.91 -37.48
N PHE A 100 -5.94 12.57 -37.26
CA PHE A 100 -6.75 13.12 -36.16
C PHE A 100 -6.34 12.59 -34.78
N SER A 101 -5.63 11.45 -34.71
CA SER A 101 -5.16 10.90 -33.43
C SER A 101 -3.88 11.55 -32.89
N TYR A 102 -3.21 12.41 -33.68
CA TYR A 102 -1.95 13.03 -33.27
C TYR A 102 -2.08 13.90 -32.01
N TYR A 103 -2.95 14.93 -32.02
CA TYR A 103 -3.14 15.79 -30.85
C TYR A 103 -3.70 15.06 -29.62
N PRO A 104 -4.71 14.18 -29.73
CA PRO A 104 -5.12 13.37 -28.59
C PRO A 104 -3.97 12.58 -27.96
N LEU A 105 -3.08 11.99 -28.77
CA LEU A 105 -1.93 11.26 -28.26
C LEU A 105 -0.90 12.17 -27.58
N LYS A 106 -0.70 13.39 -28.09
CA LYS A 106 0.17 14.41 -27.48
C LYS A 106 -0.39 14.89 -26.14
N ILE A 107 -1.69 15.24 -26.08
CA ILE A 107 -2.40 15.60 -24.84
C ILE A 107 -2.31 14.46 -23.81
N VAL A 108 -2.54 13.23 -24.24
CA VAL A 108 -2.40 12.07 -23.35
C VAL A 108 -0.97 11.92 -22.84
N ALA A 109 0.05 12.13 -23.69
CA ALA A 109 1.46 12.10 -23.26
C ALA A 109 1.76 13.16 -22.18
N ALA A 110 1.21 14.37 -22.30
CA ALA A 110 1.26 15.43 -21.29
C ALA A 110 0.74 14.95 -19.93
N GLU A 111 -0.45 14.37 -19.96
CA GLU A 111 -1.11 13.93 -18.75
C GLU A 111 -0.37 12.75 -18.11
N TRP A 112 0.32 11.95 -18.93
CA TRP A 112 1.24 10.93 -18.42
C TRP A 112 2.46 11.53 -17.71
N VAL A 113 2.99 12.67 -18.16
CA VAL A 113 4.06 13.39 -17.43
C VAL A 113 3.56 13.83 -16.06
N ASN A 114 2.39 14.46 -15.99
CA ASN A 114 1.75 14.83 -14.72
C ASN A 114 1.51 13.62 -13.82
N TYR A 115 1.03 12.52 -14.41
CA TYR A 115 0.82 11.27 -13.70
C TYR A 115 2.13 10.72 -13.12
N ILE A 116 3.25 10.77 -13.85
CA ILE A 116 4.56 10.35 -13.37
C ILE A 116 5.03 11.25 -12.22
N ALA A 117 4.84 12.57 -12.32
CA ALA A 117 5.15 13.49 -11.25
C ALA A 117 4.32 13.19 -9.98
N ALA A 118 3.01 12.94 -10.15
CA ALA A 118 2.13 12.54 -9.04
C ALA A 118 2.56 11.20 -8.43
N LEU A 119 2.95 10.23 -9.26
CA LEU A 119 3.50 8.95 -8.82
C LEU A 119 4.76 9.16 -7.97
N GLY A 120 5.70 9.97 -8.45
CA GLY A 120 6.95 10.27 -7.74
C GLY A 120 6.72 10.95 -6.39
N LEU A 121 5.82 11.94 -6.32
CA LEU A 121 5.46 12.58 -5.04
C LEU A 121 4.83 11.59 -4.07
N SER A 122 3.90 10.76 -4.54
CA SER A 122 3.25 9.76 -3.70
C SER A 122 4.26 8.74 -3.15
N LEU A 123 5.22 8.30 -3.98
CA LEU A 123 6.26 7.38 -3.57
C LEU A 123 7.19 8.00 -2.52
N ARG A 124 7.61 9.25 -2.74
CA ARG A 124 8.45 10.01 -1.80
C ARG A 124 7.77 10.26 -0.46
N GLU A 125 6.46 10.49 -0.46
CA GLU A 125 5.69 10.61 0.78
C GLU A 125 5.76 9.33 1.61
N TYR A 126 5.73 8.15 0.99
CA TYR A 126 5.87 6.87 1.69
C TYR A 126 7.28 6.66 2.24
N GLU A 127 8.31 6.99 1.48
CA GLU A 127 9.70 6.94 1.96
C GLU A 127 9.88 7.80 3.23
N LEU A 128 9.31 9.01 3.23
CA LEU A 128 9.42 9.94 4.36
C LEU A 128 8.58 9.49 5.58
N ARG A 129 7.36 8.96 5.37
CA ARG A 129 6.46 8.49 6.44
C ARG A 129 6.93 7.21 7.12
N THR A 130 7.90 6.50 6.55
CA THR A 130 8.48 5.29 7.16
C THR A 130 9.45 5.63 8.30
N SER A 131 9.66 6.92 8.61
CA SER A 131 10.39 7.35 9.81
C SER A 131 9.61 6.99 11.09
N LEU A 132 10.19 6.09 11.89
CA LEU A 132 9.60 5.41 13.04
C LEU A 132 9.12 6.37 14.13
N THR A 133 7.87 6.22 14.55
CA THR A 133 7.23 6.95 15.64
C THR A 133 6.76 5.97 16.70
N GLY A 134 7.39 5.98 17.88
CA GLY A 134 7.44 4.90 18.88
C GLY A 134 6.16 4.23 19.45
N ASN A 135 4.97 4.38 18.86
CA ASN A 135 3.79 3.56 19.18
C ASN A 135 3.62 2.39 18.19
N LEU A 136 4.05 1.19 18.58
CA LEU A 136 4.05 -0.04 17.77
C LEU A 136 2.69 -0.40 17.13
N VAL A 137 1.56 -0.14 17.81
CA VAL A 137 0.22 -0.50 17.29
C VAL A 137 -0.20 0.45 16.18
N ALA A 138 -0.01 1.76 16.40
CA ALA A 138 -0.27 2.78 15.38
C ALA A 138 0.69 2.61 14.19
N GLU A 139 1.94 2.22 14.44
CA GLU A 139 2.92 1.89 13.39
C GLU A 139 2.49 0.69 12.55
N LEU A 140 1.99 -0.39 13.15
CA LEU A 140 1.55 -1.57 12.41
C LEU A 140 0.34 -1.25 11.51
N GLU A 141 -0.64 -0.52 12.02
CA GLU A 141 -1.81 -0.11 11.23
C GLU A 141 -1.42 0.83 10.09
N SER A 142 -0.53 1.79 10.36
CA SER A 142 0.07 2.68 9.35
C SER A 142 0.82 1.88 8.28
N LEU A 143 1.67 0.93 8.66
CA LEU A 143 2.41 0.11 7.69
C LEU A 143 1.49 -0.78 6.85
N ASN A 144 0.47 -1.41 7.44
CA ASN A 144 -0.47 -2.24 6.71
C ASN A 144 -1.30 -1.42 5.70
N THR A 145 -1.74 -0.23 6.09
CA THR A 145 -2.42 0.70 5.17
C THR A 145 -1.48 1.15 4.05
N ASN A 146 -0.23 1.51 4.37
CA ASN A 146 0.79 1.85 3.40
C ASN A 146 1.04 0.69 2.42
N LEU A 147 1.23 -0.54 2.89
CA LEU A 147 1.38 -1.73 2.05
C LEU A 147 0.22 -1.88 1.07
N ARG A 148 -1.01 -1.73 1.54
CA ARG A 148 -2.19 -1.82 0.66
C ARG A 148 -2.17 -0.76 -0.45
N ILE A 149 -1.74 0.46 -0.14
CA ILE A 149 -1.64 1.53 -1.12
C ILE A 149 -0.48 1.27 -2.09
N LEU A 150 0.69 0.83 -1.60
CA LEU A 150 1.83 0.44 -2.43
C LEU A 150 1.46 -0.70 -3.40
N GLN A 151 0.73 -1.70 -2.95
CA GLN A 151 0.19 -2.75 -3.83
C GLN A 151 -0.85 -2.20 -4.83
N GLY A 152 -1.57 -1.14 -4.46
CA GLY A 152 -2.40 -0.36 -5.38
C GLY A 152 -1.58 0.30 -6.48
N TRP A 153 -0.53 1.03 -6.11
CA TRP A 153 0.41 1.67 -7.03
C TRP A 153 1.11 0.67 -7.93
N ARG A 154 1.51 -0.48 -7.40
CA ARG A 154 2.12 -1.58 -8.16
C ARG A 154 1.22 -2.03 -9.32
N ARG A 155 -0.04 -2.31 -9.01
CA ARG A 155 -1.04 -2.69 -10.02
C ARG A 155 -1.28 -1.58 -11.04
N ARG A 156 -1.28 -0.32 -10.61
CA ARG A 156 -1.42 0.84 -11.50
C ARG A 156 -0.24 0.98 -12.44
N ILE A 157 0.99 0.85 -11.95
CA ILE A 157 2.22 0.88 -12.77
C ILE A 157 2.19 -0.22 -13.84
N LEU A 158 1.88 -1.46 -13.46
CA LEU A 158 1.76 -2.57 -14.41
C LEU A 158 0.70 -2.30 -15.48
N SER A 159 -0.46 -1.76 -15.09
CA SER A 159 -1.51 -1.36 -16.03
C SER A 159 -1.05 -0.22 -16.95
N THR A 160 -0.35 0.77 -16.42
CA THR A 160 0.21 1.89 -17.18
C THR A 160 1.24 1.42 -18.19
N GLN A 161 2.18 0.56 -17.80
CA GLN A 161 3.17 0.00 -18.73
C GLN A 161 2.49 -0.74 -19.88
N ALA A 162 1.47 -1.55 -19.61
CA ALA A 162 0.72 -2.24 -20.65
C ALA A 162 -0.02 -1.27 -21.60
N LYS A 163 -0.55 -0.14 -21.08
CA LYS A 163 -1.18 0.90 -21.90
C LYS A 163 -0.16 1.64 -22.76
N LEU A 164 0.96 2.07 -22.18
CA LEU A 164 2.04 2.74 -22.91
C LEU A 164 2.60 1.84 -24.01
N GLN A 165 2.85 0.56 -23.73
CA GLN A 165 3.31 -0.41 -24.74
C GLN A 165 2.33 -0.56 -25.92
N ARG A 166 1.02 -0.50 -25.67
CA ARG A 166 0.01 -0.55 -26.75
C ARG A 166 0.06 0.72 -27.60
N ASN A 167 0.13 1.89 -26.98
CA ASN A 167 0.25 3.17 -27.67
C ASN A 167 1.55 3.24 -28.50
N MET A 168 2.68 2.82 -27.91
CA MET A 168 3.96 2.75 -28.60
C MET A 168 3.91 1.83 -29.81
N ARG A 169 3.27 0.65 -29.71
CA ARG A 169 3.11 -0.25 -30.86
C ARG A 169 2.29 0.42 -31.97
N PHE A 170 1.19 1.08 -31.62
CA PHE A 170 0.35 1.82 -32.56
C PHE A 170 1.15 2.93 -33.27
N ILE A 171 1.89 3.74 -32.51
CA ILE A 171 2.73 4.83 -33.02
C ILE A 171 3.86 4.28 -33.90
N ARG A 172 4.54 3.21 -33.48
CA ARG A 172 5.64 2.59 -34.23
C ARG A 172 5.18 2.02 -35.58
N THR A 173 4.05 1.33 -35.62
CA THR A 173 3.46 0.88 -36.89
C THR A 173 3.18 2.06 -37.83
N ARG A 174 2.77 3.21 -37.26
CA ARG A 174 2.48 4.40 -38.05
C ARG A 174 3.73 5.12 -38.52
N SER A 175 4.70 5.34 -37.64
CA SER A 175 6.00 5.97 -37.94
C SER A 175 6.74 5.26 -39.08
N ASN A 176 6.66 3.92 -39.14
CA ASN A 176 7.24 3.16 -40.26
C ASN A 176 6.52 3.38 -41.60
N SER A 177 5.24 3.78 -41.59
CA SER A 177 4.43 3.99 -42.79
C SER A 177 4.43 5.43 -43.30
N SER A 178 4.77 6.41 -42.45
CA SER A 178 4.75 7.83 -42.77
C SER A 178 6.12 8.44 -42.51
N SER A 179 6.72 9.07 -43.52
CA SER A 179 8.05 9.69 -43.44
C SER A 179 8.14 10.91 -42.52
N THR A 180 7.04 11.30 -41.86
CA THR A 180 6.94 12.54 -41.07
C THR A 180 7.69 12.43 -39.75
N GLU A 181 8.47 13.47 -39.44
CA GLU A 181 9.26 13.59 -38.20
C GLU A 181 8.37 13.61 -36.96
N ASP A 182 7.19 14.25 -37.01
CA ASP A 182 6.24 14.33 -35.89
C ASP A 182 5.88 12.98 -35.24
N TRP A 183 5.79 11.88 -36.01
CA TRP A 183 5.48 10.55 -35.48
C TRP A 183 6.69 9.88 -34.81
N LYS A 184 7.91 10.26 -35.21
CA LYS A 184 9.15 9.80 -34.58
C LYS A 184 9.36 10.52 -33.26
N ASP A 185 9.15 11.84 -33.23
CA ASP A 185 9.24 12.64 -32.01
C ASP A 185 8.23 12.14 -30.97
N LEU A 186 6.98 11.92 -31.40
CA LEU A 186 5.95 11.34 -30.53
C LEU A 186 6.33 9.93 -30.04
N LEU A 187 7.02 9.12 -30.85
CA LEU A 187 7.48 7.80 -30.42
C LEU A 187 8.56 7.92 -29.35
N GLU A 188 9.51 8.84 -29.51
CA GLU A 188 10.56 9.12 -28.54
C GLU A 188 9.98 9.58 -27.20
N ASP A 189 8.99 10.47 -27.22
CA ASP A 189 8.26 10.92 -26.01
C ASP A 189 7.64 9.72 -25.27
N TYR A 190 6.96 8.82 -25.98
CA TYR A 190 6.34 7.64 -25.37
C TYR A 190 7.37 6.61 -24.88
N GLU A 191 8.53 6.50 -25.54
CA GLU A 191 9.65 5.67 -25.09
C GLU A 191 10.26 6.21 -23.79
N PHE A 192 10.41 7.54 -23.69
CA PHE A 192 10.82 8.21 -22.47
C PHE A 192 9.82 7.96 -21.32
N LEU A 193 8.53 8.19 -21.56
CA LEU A 193 7.46 7.94 -20.57
C LEU A 193 7.45 6.48 -20.08
N ALA A 194 7.62 5.52 -20.99
CA ALA A 194 7.66 4.10 -20.65
C ALA A 194 8.87 3.75 -19.76
N THR A 195 10.03 4.35 -20.06
CA THR A 195 11.26 4.18 -19.28
C THR A 195 11.11 4.76 -17.88
N GLU A 196 10.56 5.98 -17.76
CA GLU A 196 10.35 6.61 -16.46
C GLU A 196 9.34 5.83 -15.59
N VAL A 197 8.23 5.37 -16.16
CA VAL A 197 7.29 4.50 -15.43
C VAL A 197 7.96 3.20 -14.99
N ALA A 198 8.84 2.62 -15.81
CA ALA A 198 9.60 1.43 -15.43
C ALA A 198 10.56 1.72 -14.26
N ASN A 199 11.29 2.84 -14.30
CA ASN A 199 12.18 3.28 -13.22
C ASN A 199 11.43 3.43 -11.89
N TYR A 200 10.24 4.04 -11.89
CA TYR A 200 9.41 4.12 -10.68
C TYR A 200 8.84 2.77 -10.27
N GLY A 201 8.56 1.88 -11.22
CA GLY A 201 8.17 0.50 -10.96
C GLY A 201 9.23 -0.28 -10.21
N GLU A 202 10.50 -0.18 -10.63
CA GLU A 202 11.63 -0.85 -9.96
C GLU A 202 11.83 -0.31 -8.54
N LYS A 203 11.78 1.01 -8.35
CA LYS A 203 11.86 1.62 -7.01
C LYS A 203 10.73 1.14 -6.10
N LEU A 204 9.52 1.05 -6.61
CA LEU A 204 8.36 0.56 -5.85
C LEU A 204 8.52 -0.91 -5.47
N GLU A 205 8.93 -1.77 -6.42
CA GLU A 205 9.17 -3.20 -6.16
C GLU A 205 10.28 -3.42 -5.13
N ALA A 206 11.31 -2.57 -5.11
CA ALA A 206 12.35 -2.59 -4.08
C ALA A 206 11.82 -2.19 -2.68
N MET A 207 10.82 -1.30 -2.61
CA MET A 207 10.27 -0.82 -1.33
C MET A 207 9.26 -1.80 -0.70
N VAL A 208 8.47 -2.52 -1.50
CA VAL A 208 7.49 -3.50 -1.01
C VAL A 208 8.08 -4.50 0.02
N PRO A 209 9.21 -5.18 -0.23
CA PRO A 209 9.79 -6.12 0.73
C PRO A 209 10.32 -5.41 1.98
N LEU A 210 10.85 -4.19 1.87
CA LEU A 210 11.32 -3.40 3.02
C LEU A 210 10.17 -3.14 3.99
N VAL A 211 9.05 -2.61 3.49
CA VAL A 211 7.86 -2.33 4.31
C VAL A 211 7.25 -3.62 4.88
N THR A 212 7.25 -4.71 4.10
CA THR A 212 6.76 -6.02 4.56
C THR A 212 7.61 -6.57 5.70
N SER A 213 8.94 -6.47 5.59
CA SER A 213 9.86 -6.91 6.64
C SER A 213 9.72 -6.07 7.91
N ALA A 214 9.53 -4.75 7.78
CA ALA A 214 9.29 -3.87 8.91
C ALA A 214 7.98 -4.22 9.63
N ALA A 215 6.90 -4.47 8.88
CA ALA A 215 5.63 -4.91 9.45
C ALA A 215 5.77 -6.24 10.20
N ALA A 216 6.49 -7.22 9.63
CA ALA A 216 6.74 -8.51 10.27
C ALA A 216 7.56 -8.38 11.57
N LEU A 217 8.55 -7.48 11.59
CA LEU A 217 9.33 -7.20 12.80
C LEU A 217 8.48 -6.58 13.91
N ILE A 218 7.61 -5.63 13.58
CA ILE A 218 6.71 -5.01 14.55
C ILE A 218 5.70 -6.03 15.08
N GLU A 219 5.11 -6.86 14.22
CA GLU A 219 4.22 -7.96 14.61
C GLU A 219 4.93 -8.92 15.58
N SER A 220 6.19 -9.29 15.28
CA SER A 220 7.01 -10.13 16.15
C SER A 220 7.25 -9.48 17.52
N ARG A 221 7.62 -8.19 17.56
CA ARG A 221 7.81 -7.44 18.81
C ARG A 221 6.51 -7.38 19.63
N ARG A 222 5.38 -7.13 18.97
CA ARG A 222 4.07 -7.13 19.61
C ARG A 222 3.75 -8.48 20.23
N ALA A 223 3.93 -9.57 19.48
CA ALA A 223 3.70 -10.93 19.98
C ALA A 223 4.60 -11.26 21.19
N LEU A 224 5.85 -10.78 21.22
CA LEU A 224 6.73 -10.93 22.38
C LEU A 224 6.18 -10.17 23.60
N THR A 225 5.75 -8.92 23.44
CA THR A 225 5.17 -8.15 24.56
C THR A 225 3.86 -8.76 25.08
N GLU A 226 3.04 -9.32 24.18
CA GLU A 226 1.81 -10.02 24.56
C GLU A 226 2.13 -11.32 25.31
N THR A 227 3.12 -12.08 24.84
CA THR A 227 3.61 -13.28 25.53
C THR A 227 4.17 -12.95 26.90
N GLU A 228 4.90 -11.83 27.05
CA GLU A 228 5.40 -11.39 28.35
C GLU A 228 4.26 -11.10 29.33
N ASN A 229 3.20 -10.43 28.88
CA ASN A 229 2.04 -10.17 29.72
C ASN A 229 1.30 -11.46 30.11
N VAL A 230 1.14 -12.39 29.16
CA VAL A 230 0.54 -13.71 29.42
C VAL A 230 1.39 -14.52 30.40
N THR A 231 2.72 -14.53 30.25
CA THR A 231 3.62 -15.25 31.18
C THR A 231 3.59 -14.65 32.59
N ARG A 232 3.47 -13.33 32.74
CA ARG A 232 3.27 -12.69 34.05
C ARG A 232 1.95 -13.12 34.69
N LEU A 233 0.87 -13.15 33.92
CA LEU A 233 -0.46 -13.58 34.40
C LEU A 233 -0.47 -15.06 34.80
N THR A 234 0.06 -15.95 33.96
CA THR A 234 0.12 -17.38 34.26
C THR A 234 1.02 -17.67 35.45
N ALA A 235 2.15 -16.96 35.60
CA ALA A 235 3.00 -17.06 36.78
C ALA A 235 2.23 -16.72 38.08
N LEU A 236 1.41 -15.67 38.06
CA LEU A 236 0.55 -15.33 39.21
C LEU A 236 -0.49 -16.42 39.48
N ALA A 237 -1.19 -16.90 38.45
CA ALA A 237 -2.21 -17.95 38.60
C ALA A 237 -1.62 -19.26 39.17
N VAL A 238 -0.46 -19.68 38.66
CA VAL A 238 0.26 -20.88 39.10
C VAL A 238 0.61 -20.81 40.60
N ILE A 239 0.90 -19.62 41.13
CA ILE A 239 1.20 -19.42 42.56
C ILE A 239 -0.10 -19.34 43.38
N PHE A 240 -1.09 -18.54 42.93
CA PHE A 240 -2.30 -18.26 43.70
C PHE A 240 -3.27 -19.44 43.80
N ILE A 241 -3.42 -20.25 42.75
CA ILE A 241 -4.40 -21.34 42.73
C ILE A 241 -4.12 -22.39 43.83
N PRO A 242 -2.90 -22.95 43.95
CA PRO A 242 -2.58 -23.89 45.04
C PRO A 242 -2.68 -23.25 46.42
N LEU A 243 -2.22 -22.01 46.58
CA LEU A 243 -2.31 -21.27 47.84
C LEU A 243 -3.77 -21.08 48.28
N SER A 244 -4.66 -20.73 47.34
CA SER A 244 -6.08 -20.56 47.60
C SER A 244 -6.75 -21.88 48.00
N TYR A 245 -6.34 -22.99 47.36
CA TYR A 245 -6.83 -24.32 47.74
C TYR A 245 -6.42 -24.70 49.16
N VAL A 246 -5.15 -24.47 49.52
CA VAL A 246 -4.65 -24.71 50.88
C VAL A 246 -5.40 -23.84 51.91
N ALA A 247 -5.60 -22.56 51.61
CA ALA A 247 -6.37 -21.65 52.47
C ALA A 247 -7.82 -22.13 52.65
N ALA A 248 -8.50 -22.55 51.57
CA ALA A 248 -9.85 -23.09 51.64
C ALA A 248 -9.92 -24.38 52.46
N LEU A 249 -8.97 -25.29 52.27
CA LEU A 249 -8.92 -26.59 52.96
C LEU A 249 -8.70 -26.42 54.47
N PHE A 250 -7.79 -25.53 54.88
CA PHE A 250 -7.56 -25.24 56.31
C PHE A 250 -8.63 -24.33 56.93
N SER A 251 -9.34 -23.52 56.13
CA SER A 251 -10.46 -22.70 56.60
C SER A 251 -11.68 -23.53 57.02
N MET A 252 -11.74 -24.81 56.67
CA MET A 252 -12.86 -25.70 57.01
C MET A 252 -12.76 -26.30 58.43
N ALA A 253 -11.59 -26.22 59.07
CA ALA A 253 -11.35 -26.87 60.36
C ALA A 253 -10.97 -25.83 61.45
N ASP A 254 -11.79 -25.75 62.49
CA ASP A 254 -11.66 -24.75 63.58
C ASP A 254 -10.30 -24.79 64.29
N ALA A 255 -9.62 -25.95 64.31
CA ALA A 255 -8.30 -26.12 64.91
C ALA A 255 -7.17 -25.32 64.23
N PHE A 256 -7.36 -24.95 62.95
CA PHE A 256 -6.38 -24.22 62.13
C PHE A 256 -6.78 -22.76 61.90
N ALA A 257 -7.87 -22.30 62.53
CA ALA A 257 -8.34 -20.92 62.45
C ALA A 257 -7.31 -19.93 63.04
N PRO A 258 -7.31 -18.66 62.57
CA PRO A 258 -6.41 -17.63 63.09
C PRO A 258 -6.59 -17.44 64.60
N GLY A 259 -5.54 -17.70 65.37
CA GLY A 259 -5.55 -17.69 66.84
C GLY A 259 -5.49 -19.08 67.50
N GLY A 260 -5.60 -20.17 66.72
CA GLY A 260 -5.44 -21.55 67.20
C GLY A 260 -3.96 -21.98 67.31
N GLN A 261 -3.68 -22.97 68.18
CA GLN A 261 -2.32 -23.49 68.41
C GLN A 261 -1.64 -24.07 67.15
N LEU A 262 -2.42 -24.51 66.15
CA LEU A 262 -1.90 -25.12 64.91
C LEU A 262 -1.87 -24.19 63.69
N PHE A 263 -2.13 -22.89 63.87
CA PHE A 263 -2.14 -21.92 62.75
C PHE A 263 -0.81 -21.90 61.96
N TRP A 264 0.32 -22.22 62.59
CA TRP A 264 1.62 -22.26 61.91
C TRP A 264 1.72 -23.35 60.83
N VAL A 265 0.94 -24.44 60.92
CA VAL A 265 0.93 -25.55 59.94
C VAL A 265 0.49 -25.07 58.55
N TYR A 266 -0.35 -24.03 58.48
CA TYR A 266 -0.72 -23.40 57.22
C TYR A 266 0.52 -22.86 56.47
N PHE A 267 1.40 -22.11 57.13
CA PHE A 267 2.60 -21.56 56.49
C PHE A 267 3.59 -22.64 56.08
N VAL A 268 3.74 -23.68 56.91
CA VAL A 268 4.64 -24.82 56.65
C VAL A 268 4.19 -25.64 55.44
N THR A 269 2.90 -25.68 55.14
CA THR A 269 2.36 -26.42 53.98
C THR A 269 2.24 -25.53 52.73
N ALA A 270 1.81 -24.28 52.90
CA ALA A 270 1.62 -23.32 51.82
C ALA A 270 2.93 -22.91 51.12
N VAL A 271 3.99 -22.61 51.87
CA VAL A 271 5.25 -22.10 51.30
C VAL A 271 5.96 -23.15 50.45
N PRO A 272 6.18 -24.40 50.91
CA PRO A 272 6.81 -25.44 50.08
C PRO A 272 5.98 -25.81 48.87
N LEU A 273 4.64 -25.80 48.99
CA LEU A 273 3.75 -26.05 47.86
C LEU A 273 3.89 -24.96 46.80
N ALA A 274 3.88 -23.69 47.19
CA ALA A 274 4.06 -22.56 46.26
C ALA A 274 5.42 -22.60 45.56
N VAL A 275 6.50 -22.90 46.30
CA VAL A 275 7.84 -23.06 45.75
C VAL A 275 7.91 -24.26 44.79
N GLY A 276 7.36 -25.41 45.20
CA GLY A 276 7.35 -26.63 44.40
C GLY A 276 6.62 -26.45 43.07
N VAL A 277 5.41 -25.88 43.12
CA VAL A 277 4.61 -25.60 41.91
C VAL A 277 5.29 -24.56 41.02
N GLY A 278 5.90 -23.52 41.60
CA GLY A 278 6.65 -22.52 40.84
C GLY A 278 7.89 -23.08 40.13
N VAL A 279 8.64 -23.99 40.76
CA VAL A 279 9.78 -24.67 40.15
C VAL A 279 9.33 -25.60 39.03
N VAL A 280 8.28 -26.40 39.27
CA VAL A 280 7.71 -27.30 38.26
C VAL A 280 7.21 -26.52 37.05
N ALA A 281 6.58 -25.37 37.23
CA ALA A 281 6.09 -24.55 36.11
C ALA A 281 7.20 -23.92 35.24
N LYS A 282 8.41 -23.71 35.79
CA LYS A 282 9.55 -23.15 35.06
C LYS A 282 10.43 -24.20 34.37
N VAL A 283 10.39 -25.43 34.86
CA VAL A 283 11.05 -26.55 34.20
C VAL A 283 10.12 -27.02 33.09
N ASP A 284 10.62 -27.26 31.88
CA ASP A 284 9.85 -27.97 30.84
C ASP A 284 9.54 -29.38 31.34
N VAL A 285 8.46 -29.53 32.12
CA VAL A 285 8.03 -30.78 32.74
C VAL A 285 7.86 -31.83 31.66
N VAL A 286 7.42 -31.43 30.46
CA VAL A 286 7.29 -32.29 29.29
C VAL A 286 8.65 -32.87 28.86
N ALA A 287 9.73 -32.08 28.86
CA ALA A 287 11.06 -32.55 28.50
C ALA A 287 11.62 -33.51 29.57
N VAL A 288 11.38 -33.23 30.84
CA VAL A 288 11.81 -34.09 31.96
C VAL A 288 11.02 -35.39 32.00
N VAL A 289 9.69 -35.32 31.85
CA VAL A 289 8.80 -36.49 31.80
C VAL A 289 9.12 -37.36 30.59
N ARG A 290 9.39 -36.77 29.41
CA ARG A 290 9.83 -37.53 28.23
C ARG A 290 11.14 -38.26 28.49
N LYS A 291 12.13 -37.60 29.09
CA LYS A 291 13.44 -38.19 29.39
C LYS A 291 13.36 -39.29 30.46
N SER A 292 12.49 -39.13 31.44
CA SER A 292 12.18 -40.15 32.45
C SER A 292 11.41 -41.34 31.84
N TRP A 293 10.44 -41.09 30.97
CA TRP A 293 9.70 -42.13 30.25
C TRP A 293 10.62 -42.98 29.37
N GLU A 294 11.55 -42.35 28.65
CA GLU A 294 12.56 -43.05 27.87
C GLU A 294 13.52 -43.87 28.75
N SER A 295 13.79 -43.44 29.98
CA SER A 295 14.64 -44.16 30.93
C SER A 295 13.91 -45.36 31.55
N VAL A 296 12.63 -45.21 31.91
CA VAL A 296 11.77 -46.30 32.38
C VAL A 296 11.56 -47.34 31.27
N ARG A 297 11.33 -46.90 30.01
CA ARG A 297 11.22 -47.78 28.85
C ARG A 297 12.51 -48.54 28.54
N ARG A 298 13.68 -47.97 28.84
CA ARG A 298 14.97 -48.68 28.73
C ARG A 298 15.15 -49.71 29.84
N TRP A 299 14.77 -49.37 31.08
CA TRP A 299 14.81 -50.29 32.22
C TRP A 299 13.88 -51.50 32.04
N MET A 300 12.64 -51.29 31.60
CA MET A 300 11.69 -52.38 31.29
C MET A 300 12.22 -53.32 30.21
N ARG A 301 12.91 -52.79 29.18
CA ARG A 301 13.53 -53.62 28.14
C ARG A 301 14.71 -54.45 28.66
N SER A 302 15.47 -53.96 29.65
CA SER A 302 16.57 -54.73 30.26
C SER A 302 16.12 -55.77 31.28
N TYR A 303 14.95 -55.60 31.89
CA TYR A 303 14.40 -56.58 32.83
C TYR A 303 13.79 -57.79 32.09
N GLY A 304 13.17 -57.57 30.93
CA GLY A 304 12.63 -58.65 30.09
C GLY A 304 13.70 -59.62 29.54
N SER A 305 14.96 -59.19 29.43
CA SER A 305 16.06 -60.03 28.92
C SER A 305 16.80 -60.85 29.99
N ARG A 306 16.46 -60.70 31.29
CA ARG A 306 17.09 -61.46 32.39
C ARG A 306 16.23 -62.60 32.94
N VAL A 307 15.01 -62.77 32.44
CA VAL A 307 14.08 -63.85 32.87
C VAL A 307 14.09 -65.04 31.90
N VAL A 308 14.90 -64.98 30.83
CA VAL A 308 15.06 -66.06 29.84
C VAL A 308 16.54 -66.44 29.75
N SER A 309 17.05 -67.09 30.79
CA SER A 309 18.28 -67.87 30.71
C SER A 309 18.18 -69.00 31.73
N PRO A 310 17.90 -70.24 31.30
CA PRO A 310 17.84 -71.41 32.17
C PRO A 310 19.19 -71.77 32.79
#